data_AF-T0YJ29-F1
#
_entry.id   AF-T0YJ29-F1
#
_cell.length_a   1.000
_cell.length_b   1.000
_cell.length_c   1.000
_cell.angle_alpha   90.00
_cell.angle_beta   90.00
_cell.angle_gamma   90.00
#
_symmetry.space_group_name_H-M   'P 1'
#
loop_
_entity.id
_entity.type
_entity.pdbx_description
1 polymer ?
#
loop_
_entity_poly.entity_id
_entity_poly.type
_entity_poly.pdbx_seq_one_letter_code
_entity_poly.pdbx_strand_id
1 'polypeptide(L)'
;MAVSSKFANQELVVSNSKTSLRIHREVVAGRLRRLAQRLYTSNMADPPEDIVRRHMLDILAAIYPGCVICDRSAATPTWVVEGSVFLCLPKEARDLALPGLTVR
;
A
#
# COMPACT_ATOMS: atom_id res chain seq x y z
N MET A 1 2.98 -16.52 -26.50
CA MET A 1 1.70 -16.79 -25.83
C MET A 1 1.75 -16.16 -24.45
N ALA A 2 1.36 -14.88 -24.33
CA ALA A 2 1.47 -14.15 -23.08
C ALA A 2 0.36 -14.60 -22.12
N VAL A 3 0.73 -15.34 -21.08
CA VAL A 3 -0.19 -15.66 -19.99
C VAL A 3 -0.55 -14.33 -19.33
N SER A 4 -1.78 -13.86 -19.57
CA SER A 4 -2.29 -12.62 -18.96
C SER A 4 -2.14 -12.72 -17.44
N SER A 5 -1.27 -11.88 -16.89
CA SER A 5 -1.02 -11.83 -15.45
C SER A 5 -2.31 -11.41 -14.75
N LYS A 6 -2.73 -12.16 -13.74
CA LYS A 6 -3.95 -11.85 -12.95
C LYS A 6 -3.90 -10.45 -12.31
N PHE A 7 -2.71 -9.87 -12.19
CA PHE A 7 -2.49 -8.53 -11.62
C PHE A 7 -2.28 -7.44 -12.68
N ALA A 8 -2.34 -7.75 -13.97
CA ALA A 8 -2.02 -6.80 -15.04
C ALA A 8 -2.93 -5.55 -15.04
N ASN A 9 -4.15 -5.66 -14.50
CA ASN A 9 -5.10 -4.56 -14.41
C ASN A 9 -5.14 -3.90 -13.02
N GLN A 10 -4.27 -4.30 -12.09
CA GLN A 10 -4.24 -3.78 -10.72
C GLN A 10 -2.91 -3.08 -10.46
N GLU A 11 -2.97 -1.78 -10.14
CA GLU A 11 -1.76 -1.02 -9.80
C GLU A 11 -1.21 -1.39 -8.41
N LEU A 12 -2.10 -1.72 -7.45
CA LEU A 12 -1.75 -2.21 -6.12
C LEU A 12 -2.11 -3.68 -5.93
N VAL A 13 -1.20 -4.42 -5.27
CA VAL A 13 -1.38 -5.82 -4.95
C VAL A 13 -0.97 -6.08 -3.50
N VAL A 14 -1.90 -6.64 -2.72
CA VAL A 14 -1.67 -7.04 -1.33
C VAL A 14 -1.51 -8.56 -1.23
N SER A 15 -0.44 -8.98 -0.57
CA SER A 15 -0.10 -10.40 -0.39
C SER A 15 -0.86 -11.03 0.78
N ASN A 16 -1.35 -12.24 0.55
CA ASN A 16 -1.91 -13.13 1.55
C ASN A 16 -1.34 -14.56 1.37
N SER A 17 -1.69 -15.47 2.28
CA SER A 17 -1.17 -16.85 2.27
C SER A 17 -1.46 -17.61 0.98
N LYS A 18 -2.56 -17.30 0.28
CA LYS A 18 -2.95 -17.96 -0.97
C LYS A 18 -2.26 -17.36 -2.20
N THR A 19 -1.85 -16.08 -2.14
CA THR A 19 -1.29 -15.35 -3.29
C THR A 19 0.22 -15.16 -3.23
N SER A 20 0.85 -15.38 -2.06
CA SER A 20 2.26 -15.12 -1.80
C SER A 20 3.21 -15.73 -2.82
N LEU A 21 3.05 -17.03 -3.13
CA LEU A 21 3.90 -17.74 -4.09
C LEU A 21 3.77 -17.15 -5.50
N ARG A 22 2.56 -16.78 -5.90
CA ARG A 22 2.31 -16.16 -7.21
C ARG A 22 2.92 -14.78 -7.28
N ILE A 23 2.73 -13.95 -6.26
CA ILE A 23 3.33 -12.62 -6.16
C ILE A 23 4.85 -12.73 -6.23
N HIS A 24 5.45 -13.67 -5.51
CA HIS A 24 6.89 -13.89 -5.58
C HIS A 24 7.38 -14.19 -7.00
N ARG A 25 6.69 -15.06 -7.75
CA ARG A 25 7.02 -15.32 -9.17
C ARG A 25 6.92 -14.08 -10.04
N GLU A 26 5.91 -13.24 -9.83
CA GLU A 26 5.73 -11.99 -10.59
C GLU A 26 6.80 -10.95 -10.24
N VAL A 27 7.23 -10.89 -8.97
CA VAL A 27 8.35 -10.04 -8.53
C VAL A 27 9.65 -10.49 -9.18
N VAL A 28 9.97 -11.78 -9.13
CA VAL A 28 11.17 -12.34 -9.77
C VAL A 28 11.15 -12.14 -11.29
N ALA A 29 9.96 -12.19 -11.89
CA ALA A 29 9.78 -11.92 -13.31
C ALA A 29 9.75 -10.42 -13.67
N GLY A 30 10.00 -9.51 -12.73
CA GLY A 30 10.05 -8.07 -12.96
C GLY A 30 8.71 -7.41 -13.26
N ARG A 31 7.59 -8.06 -12.94
CA ARG A 31 6.23 -7.55 -13.17
C ARG A 31 5.58 -6.93 -11.93
N LEU A 32 6.14 -7.19 -10.75
CA LEU A 32 5.76 -6.52 -9.50
C LEU A 32 7.00 -6.03 -8.77
N ARG A 33 6.93 -4.87 -8.13
CA ARG A 33 7.95 -4.39 -7.19
C ARG A 33 7.32 -4.15 -5.83
N ARG A 34 8.14 -4.27 -4.78
CA ARG A 34 7.68 -4.14 -3.39
C ARG A 34 7.63 -2.66 -2.99
N LEU A 35 6.52 -2.24 -2.37
CA LEU A 35 6.37 -0.93 -1.75
C LEU A 35 6.59 -1.00 -0.23
N ALA A 36 6.07 -2.04 0.41
CA ALA A 36 6.20 -2.25 1.86
C ALA A 36 6.04 -3.74 2.23
N GLN A 37 5.91 -4.08 3.52
CA GLN A 37 5.60 -5.45 3.92
C GLN A 37 4.23 -5.87 3.35
N ARG A 38 4.24 -6.92 2.53
CA ARG A 38 3.05 -7.48 1.86
C ARG A 38 2.36 -6.56 0.85
N LEU A 39 2.91 -5.38 0.57
CA LEU A 39 2.38 -4.41 -0.39
C LEU A 39 3.30 -4.32 -1.61
N TYR A 40 2.71 -4.48 -2.79
CA TYR A 40 3.40 -4.50 -4.07
C TYR A 40 2.67 -3.64 -5.09
N THR A 41 3.37 -3.24 -6.14
CA THR A 41 2.81 -2.53 -7.29
C THR A 41 3.26 -3.12 -8.60
N SER A 42 2.39 -3.08 -9.61
CA SER A 42 2.71 -3.40 -11.00
C SER A 42 3.25 -2.20 -11.78
N ASN A 43 3.12 -0.99 -11.25
CA ASN A 43 3.70 0.21 -11.84
C ASN A 43 5.20 0.28 -11.54
N MET A 44 5.99 0.21 -12.61
CA MET A 44 7.45 0.24 -12.59
C MET A 44 8.04 1.59 -13.01
N ALA A 45 7.21 2.49 -13.52
CA ALA A 45 7.64 3.75 -14.12
C ALA A 45 7.65 4.90 -13.11
N ASP A 46 6.59 5.03 -12.32
CA ASP A 46 6.42 6.15 -11.41
C ASP A 46 7.33 6.02 -10.18
N PRO A 47 7.65 7.12 -9.47
CA PRO A 47 8.24 7.06 -8.14
C PRO A 47 7.34 6.30 -7.15
N PRO A 48 7.89 5.50 -6.22
CA PRO A 48 7.08 4.71 -5.30
C PRO A 48 6.25 5.58 -4.34
N GLU A 49 6.77 6.74 -3.93
CA GLU A 49 6.04 7.76 -3.15
C GLU A 49 4.79 8.29 -3.85
N ASP A 50 4.82 8.49 -5.17
CA ASP A 50 3.66 8.95 -5.92
C ASP A 50 2.57 7.88 -5.99
N ILE A 51 2.95 6.61 -6.09
CA ILE A 51 2.01 5.49 -6.06
C ILE A 51 1.36 5.39 -4.68
N VAL A 52 2.16 5.50 -3.61
CA VAL A 52 1.63 5.50 -2.24
C VAL A 52 0.66 6.65 -2.03
N ARG A 53 1.00 7.86 -2.49
CA ARG A 53 0.14 9.04 -2.34
C ARG A 53 -1.17 8.89 -3.10
N ARG A 54 -1.13 8.40 -4.35
CA ARG A 54 -2.30 8.21 -5.22
C ARG A 54 -3.28 7.19 -4.64
N HIS A 55 -2.76 6.15 -4.00
CA HIS A 55 -3.55 5.03 -3.49
C HIS A 55 -3.61 4.96 -1.97
N MET A 56 -3.34 6.06 -1.28
CA MET A 56 -3.18 6.06 0.17
C MET A 56 -4.38 5.41 0.88
N LEU A 57 -5.61 5.78 0.53
CA LEU A 57 -6.80 5.23 1.16
C LEU A 57 -6.97 3.72 0.93
N ASP A 58 -6.68 3.23 -0.28
CA ASP A 58 -6.78 1.80 -0.59
C ASP A 58 -5.74 0.99 0.18
N ILE A 59 -4.52 1.52 0.32
CA ILE A 59 -3.46 0.93 1.14
C ILE A 59 -3.91 0.86 2.60
N LEU A 60 -4.42 1.96 3.15
CA LEU A 60 -4.87 2.02 4.53
C LEU A 60 -6.04 1.05 4.78
N ALA A 61 -7.04 1.01 3.90
CA ALA A 61 -8.16 0.10 4.02
C ALA A 61 -7.74 -1.38 3.96
N ALA A 62 -6.74 -1.71 3.14
CA ALA A 62 -6.26 -3.08 2.99
C ALA A 62 -5.35 -3.55 4.14
N ILE A 63 -4.54 -2.64 4.70
CA ILE A 63 -3.60 -2.97 5.78
C ILE A 63 -4.25 -2.84 7.16
N TYR A 64 -5.09 -1.82 7.33
CA TYR A 64 -5.73 -1.45 8.59
C TYR A 64 -7.26 -1.45 8.45
N PRO A 65 -7.87 -2.62 8.22
CA PRO A 65 -9.32 -2.71 8.05
C PRO A 65 -10.05 -2.21 9.30
N GLY A 66 -10.98 -1.27 9.11
CA GLY A 66 -11.75 -0.65 10.19
C GLY A 66 -11.03 0.48 10.93
N CYS A 67 -9.90 0.98 10.41
CA CYS A 67 -9.28 2.19 10.93
C CYS A 67 -10.11 3.45 10.66
N VAL A 68 -9.96 4.46 11.50
CA VAL A 68 -10.53 5.79 11.31
C VAL A 68 -9.40 6.81 11.30
N ILE A 69 -9.38 7.71 10.32
CA ILE A 69 -8.43 8.84 10.30
C ILE A 69 -8.77 9.77 11.48
N CYS A 70 -7.79 10.09 12.33
CA CYS A 70 -8.03 10.86 13.55
C CYS A 70 -6.93 11.92 13.80
N ASP A 71 -7.03 12.64 14.93
CA ASP A 71 -6.11 13.71 15.35
C ASP A 71 -5.94 14.81 14.27
N ARG A 72 -4.74 15.40 14.13
CA ARG A 72 -4.40 16.44 13.15
C ARG A 72 -4.70 16.00 11.71
N SER A 73 -4.65 14.70 11.41
CA SER A 73 -5.00 14.18 10.08
C SER A 73 -6.49 14.34 9.76
N ALA A 74 -7.39 14.21 10.73
CA ALA A 74 -8.83 14.38 10.51
C ALA A 74 -9.21 15.84 10.16
N ALA A 75 -8.45 16.81 10.66
CA ALA A 75 -8.66 18.23 10.37
C ALA A 75 -7.93 18.71 9.10
N THR A 76 -7.12 17.86 8.46
CA THR A 76 -6.28 18.22 7.32
C THR A 76 -6.91 17.73 6.01
N PRO A 77 -7.09 18.57 4.97
CA PRO A 77 -7.74 18.16 3.72
C PRO A 77 -7.04 17.01 2.98
N THR A 78 -5.72 16.92 3.11
CA THR A 78 -4.89 15.86 2.50
C THR A 78 -4.78 14.63 3.39
N TRP A 79 -5.24 14.72 4.64
CA TRP A 79 -5.04 13.77 5.73
C TRP A 79 -3.57 13.52 6.12
N VAL A 80 -2.61 14.06 5.38
CA VAL A 80 -1.18 13.93 5.62
C VAL A 80 -0.65 15.18 6.31
N VAL A 81 -0.05 15.01 7.48
CA VAL A 81 0.55 16.04 8.31
C VAL A 81 2.03 15.70 8.49
N GLU A 82 2.92 16.53 7.98
CA GLU A 82 4.38 16.36 8.11
C GLU A 82 4.85 14.97 7.62
N GLY A 83 4.27 14.49 6.51
CA GLY A 83 4.56 13.16 5.95
C GLY A 83 3.98 12.00 6.76
N SER A 84 3.09 12.26 7.71
CA SER A 84 2.42 11.24 8.54
C SER A 84 0.91 11.26 8.35
N VAL A 85 0.26 10.11 8.47
CA VAL A 85 -1.19 9.99 8.64
C VAL A 85 -1.49 9.29 9.96
N PHE A 86 -2.39 9.87 10.75
CA PHE A 86 -2.76 9.37 12.08
C PHE A 86 -4.08 8.60 12.03
N LEU A 87 -4.06 7.37 12.55
CA LEU A 87 -5.16 6.42 12.53
C LEU A 87 -5.53 5.95 13.93
N CYS A 88 -6.83 5.86 14.16
CA CYS A 88 -7.42 5.24 15.33
C CYS A 88 -7.84 3.82 14.93
N LEU A 89 -7.26 2.83 15.59
CA LEU A 89 -7.39 1.43 15.24
C LEU A 89 -8.18 0.66 16.32
N PRO A 90 -9.00 -0.34 15.94
CA PRO A 90 -9.66 -1.22 16.91
C PRO A 90 -8.69 -2.05 17.76
N LYS A 91 -7.46 -2.23 17.27
CA LYS A 91 -6.38 -2.99 17.92
C LYS A 91 -5.07 -2.24 17.72
N GLU A 92 -4.17 -2.37 18.68
CA GLU A 92 -2.82 -1.82 18.55
C GLU A 92 -2.12 -2.38 17.31
N ALA A 93 -1.49 -1.49 16.55
CA ALA A 93 -0.62 -1.84 15.45
C ALA A 93 0.67 -1.04 15.56
N ARG A 94 1.69 -1.51 14.86
CA ARG A 94 2.95 -0.77 14.74
C ARG A 94 2.85 0.24 13.61
N ASP A 95 3.58 1.34 13.77
CA ASP A 95 3.83 2.30 12.70
C ASP A 95 4.31 1.57 11.43
N LEU A 96 3.81 2.02 10.29
CA LEU A 96 4.21 1.51 8.99
C LEU A 96 4.86 2.64 8.18
N ALA A 97 6.14 2.45 7.86
CA ALA A 97 6.83 3.28 6.89
C ALA A 97 6.49 2.80 5.47
N LEU A 98 5.84 3.68 4.71
CA LEU A 98 5.66 3.59 3.26
C LEU A 98 6.61 4.59 2.58
N PRO A 99 6.97 4.38 1.31
CA PRO A 99 7.63 5.42 0.51
C PRO A 99 6.87 6.75 0.59
N GLY A 100 7.50 7.78 1.16
CA GLY A 100 6.93 9.13 1.28
C GLY A 100 5.80 9.30 2.31
N LEU A 101 5.43 8.28 3.09
CA LEU A 101 4.33 8.36 4.07
C LEU A 101 4.57 7.46 5.28
N THR A 102 4.40 8.00 6.48
CA THR A 102 4.39 7.21 7.72
C THR A 102 2.96 7.07 8.25
N VAL A 103 2.51 5.84 8.47
CA VAL A 103 1.22 5.56 9.11
C VAL A 103 1.45 5.39 10.61
N ARG A 104 0.70 6.14 11.41
CA ARG A 104 0.79 6.21 12.88
C ARG A 104 -0.56 5.92 13.52
#